data_AF-A0ABD0WHX3-F1
#
_entry.id   AF-A0ABD0WHX3-F1
#
_cell.length_a   1.000
_cell.length_b   1.000
_cell.length_c   1.000
_cell.angle_alpha   90.00
_cell.angle_beta   90.00
_cell.angle_gamma   90.00
#
_symmetry.space_group_name_H-M   'P 1'
#
loop_
_entity.id
_entity.type
_entity.pdbx_description
1 polymer ?
#
loop_
_entity_poly.entity_id
_entity_poly.type
_entity_poly.pdbx_seq_one_letter_code
_entity_poly.pdbx_strand_id
1 'polypeptide(L)'
;MAGGSSNYWEDLRKQARQLENELDLKLVSFSKLCTSYSSSRDGRRGDSSSDTAPLLNNSTQDRMFETMSVEIEQLLAKLTGVNDKMAEYTSSPAVTSLNAALMHTLQRHRDILQDYTHEFHKTKANFLAIREREDLLGSVRKDIETYKSGSGVNNRRTELFLKEHEHLRNSDRLMDDTISIAMATKENMTSQRGMLKSIQSRVNTLANRFPAINNLIQRINLRKRRDSLILGGVIGICTVLLCSTLSTDGGQCCEGIVTLRWCHQNLNSD
;
A
#
# COMPACT_ATOMS: atom_id res chain seq x y z
N MET A 1 -19.63 52.44 -76.31
CA MET A 1 -18.82 52.29 -75.07
C MET A 1 -18.65 50.81 -74.65
N ALA A 2 -18.44 49.88 -75.59
CA ALA A 2 -18.45 48.43 -75.29
C ALA A 2 -17.11 47.85 -74.81
N GLY A 3 -15.99 48.58 -74.96
CA GLY A 3 -14.66 48.09 -74.58
C GLY A 3 -14.38 48.04 -73.07
N GLY A 4 -15.05 48.88 -72.26
CA GLY A 4 -14.82 48.94 -70.81
C GLY A 4 -15.34 47.71 -70.06
N SER A 5 -16.53 47.21 -70.44
CA SER A 5 -17.17 46.06 -69.79
C SER A 5 -16.43 44.75 -70.07
N SER A 6 -15.93 44.55 -71.29
CA SER A 6 -15.18 43.34 -71.65
C SER A 6 -13.86 43.24 -70.88
N ASN A 7 -13.11 44.34 -70.74
CA ASN A 7 -11.86 44.37 -69.97
C ASN A 7 -12.10 44.05 -68.48
N TYR A 8 -13.17 44.61 -67.89
CA TYR A 8 -13.53 44.36 -66.49
C TYR A 8 -13.78 42.87 -66.19
N TRP A 9 -14.49 42.15 -67.07
CA TRP A 9 -14.69 40.70 -66.94
C TRP A 9 -13.39 39.91 -67.02
N GLU A 10 -12.48 40.28 -67.92
CA GLU A 10 -11.17 39.63 -68.00
C GLU A 10 -10.34 39.84 -66.75
N ASP A 11 -10.39 41.04 -66.16
CA ASP A 11 -9.68 41.37 -64.94
C ASP A 11 -10.22 40.59 -63.74
N LEU A 12 -11.54 40.44 -63.62
CA LEU A 12 -12.17 39.58 -62.59
C LEU A 12 -11.73 38.12 -62.73
N ARG A 13 -11.68 37.57 -63.95
CA ARG A 13 -11.20 36.20 -64.18
C ARG A 13 -9.73 36.02 -63.82
N LYS A 14 -8.88 36.99 -64.17
CA LYS A 14 -7.45 36.98 -63.79
C LYS A 14 -7.31 37.01 -62.27
N GLN A 15 -8.09 37.87 -61.60
CA GLN A 15 -8.09 37.98 -60.14
C GLN A 15 -8.55 36.70 -59.46
N ALA A 16 -9.64 36.07 -59.95
CA ALA A 16 -10.10 34.79 -59.42
C ALA A 16 -9.03 33.70 -59.55
N ARG A 17 -8.42 33.54 -60.74
CA ARG A 17 -7.33 32.57 -60.93
C ARG A 17 -6.12 32.81 -60.02
N GLN A 18 -5.79 34.08 -59.76
CA GLN A 18 -4.71 34.42 -58.84
C GLN A 18 -5.06 34.00 -57.40
N LEU A 19 -6.27 34.30 -56.95
CA LEU A 19 -6.76 33.90 -55.63
C LEU A 19 -6.86 32.37 -55.49
N GLU A 20 -7.33 31.68 -56.53
CA GLU A 20 -7.37 30.21 -56.58
C GLU A 20 -5.98 29.60 -56.42
N ASN A 21 -4.98 30.10 -57.16
CA ASN A 21 -3.59 29.62 -57.05
C ASN A 21 -2.99 29.88 -55.66
N GLU A 22 -3.26 31.06 -55.09
CA GLU A 22 -2.78 31.39 -53.74
C GLU A 22 -3.44 30.48 -52.69
N LEU A 23 -4.74 30.22 -52.85
CA LEU A 23 -5.50 29.36 -51.97
C LEU A 23 -5.03 27.91 -52.04
N ASP A 24 -4.74 27.39 -53.23
CA ASP A 24 -4.20 26.03 -53.43
C ASP A 24 -2.88 25.85 -52.68
N LEU A 25 -1.93 26.78 -52.85
CA LEU A 25 -0.65 26.76 -52.16
C LEU A 25 -0.83 26.80 -50.63
N LYS A 26 -1.74 27.66 -50.15
CA LYS A 26 -2.03 27.79 -48.72
C LYS A 26 -2.69 26.53 -48.17
N LEU A 27 -3.66 25.94 -48.87
CA LEU A 27 -4.32 24.70 -48.46
C LEU A 27 -3.35 23.52 -48.40
N VAL A 28 -2.43 23.41 -49.36
CA VAL A 28 -1.37 22.39 -49.32
C VAL A 28 -0.49 22.58 -48.08
N SER A 29 -0.07 23.81 -47.78
CA SER A 29 0.74 24.06 -46.57
C SER A 29 -0.03 23.82 -45.27
N PHE A 30 -1.32 24.15 -45.24
CA PHE A 30 -2.21 23.93 -44.11
C PHE A 30 -2.43 22.44 -43.83
N SER A 31 -2.65 21.64 -44.87
CA SER A 31 -2.75 20.17 -44.77
C SER A 31 -1.43 19.53 -44.28
N LYS A 32 -0.28 20.04 -44.74
CA LYS A 32 1.04 19.61 -44.24
C LYS A 32 1.22 19.90 -42.74
N LEU A 33 0.75 21.05 -42.26
CA LEU A 33 0.78 21.38 -40.83
C LEU A 33 -0.13 20.44 -40.01
N CYS A 34 -1.29 20.07 -40.54
CA CYS A 34 -2.19 19.12 -39.90
C CYS A 34 -1.60 17.70 -39.82
N THR A 35 -0.97 17.24 -40.90
CA THR A 35 -0.35 15.90 -40.95
C THR A 35 0.92 15.82 -40.10
N SER A 36 1.77 16.86 -40.10
CA SER A 36 2.95 16.90 -39.23
C SER A 36 2.57 16.91 -37.74
N TYR A 37 1.48 17.60 -37.37
CA TYR A 37 0.92 17.57 -36.01
C TYR A 37 0.57 16.14 -35.56
N SER A 38 0.01 15.33 -36.47
CA SER A 38 -0.30 13.93 -36.19
C SER A 38 0.96 13.06 -36.04
N SER A 39 1.95 13.26 -36.91
CA SER A 39 3.17 12.42 -36.99
C SER A 39 4.12 12.62 -35.80
N SER A 40 4.18 13.82 -35.22
CA SER A 40 4.99 14.08 -34.01
C SER A 40 4.63 13.19 -32.82
N ARG A 41 3.49 12.50 -32.86
CA ARG A 41 3.02 11.61 -31.80
C ARG A 41 3.40 10.14 -31.99
N ASP A 42 3.47 9.64 -33.22
CA ASP A 42 3.76 8.22 -33.44
C ASP A 42 5.23 7.87 -33.14
N GLY A 43 6.13 8.83 -33.38
CA GLY A 43 7.55 8.71 -33.01
C GLY A 43 7.84 8.68 -31.51
N ARG A 44 6.86 9.01 -30.63
CA ARG A 44 7.02 8.98 -29.17
C ARG A 44 6.60 7.66 -28.51
N ARG A 45 6.23 6.63 -29.29
CA ARG A 45 5.89 5.30 -28.75
C ARG A 45 7.12 4.42 -28.46
N GLY A 46 8.33 4.86 -28.83
CA GLY A 46 9.53 4.02 -28.83
C GLY A 46 10.65 4.33 -27.83
N ASP A 47 10.69 5.48 -27.16
CA ASP A 47 11.84 5.81 -26.32
C ASP A 47 11.47 6.42 -24.96
N SER A 48 11.78 5.64 -23.93
CA SER A 48 11.70 6.03 -22.53
C SER A 48 12.98 6.79 -22.17
N SER A 49 13.09 8.08 -22.48
CA SER A 49 13.99 9.03 -21.79
C SER A 49 14.06 10.40 -22.48
N SER A 50 13.07 11.28 -22.28
CA SER A 50 13.34 12.72 -22.31
C SER A 50 12.15 13.51 -21.73
N ASP A 51 12.17 13.67 -20.41
CA ASP A 51 11.48 14.77 -19.75
C ASP A 51 12.18 16.06 -20.16
N THR A 52 11.78 16.64 -21.30
CA THR A 52 11.86 18.06 -21.72
C THR A 52 11.85 18.20 -23.25
N ALA A 53 10.71 17.98 -23.89
CA ALA A 53 10.48 18.48 -25.26
C ALA A 53 8.99 18.83 -25.47
N PRO A 54 8.70 20.04 -25.97
CA PRO A 54 8.16 21.08 -25.12
C PRO A 54 6.69 21.34 -25.46
N LEU A 55 5.88 21.62 -24.44
CA LEU A 55 4.53 22.20 -24.61
C LEU A 55 4.57 23.47 -25.49
N LEU A 56 5.73 24.13 -25.55
CA LEU A 56 6.01 25.26 -26.44
C LEU A 56 5.88 24.89 -27.93
N ASN A 57 6.33 23.70 -28.37
CA ASN A 57 6.27 23.33 -29.79
C ASN A 57 4.84 23.06 -30.27
N ASN A 58 3.98 22.59 -29.36
CA ASN A 58 2.55 22.45 -29.65
C ASN A 58 1.90 23.83 -29.77
N SER A 59 2.16 24.70 -28.79
CA SER A 59 1.60 26.05 -28.77
C SER A 59 2.06 26.94 -29.94
N THR A 60 3.27 26.75 -30.47
CA THR A 60 3.72 27.45 -31.69
C THR A 60 3.03 26.90 -32.93
N GLN A 61 2.85 25.58 -33.03
CA GLN A 61 2.15 24.94 -34.13
C GLN A 61 0.66 25.31 -34.15
N ASP A 62 0.02 25.39 -32.98
CA ASP A 62 -1.35 25.89 -32.80
C ASP A 62 -1.51 27.32 -33.31
N ARG A 63 -0.58 28.21 -32.94
CA ARG A 63 -0.62 29.61 -33.40
C ARG A 63 -0.39 29.75 -34.90
N MET A 64 0.51 28.95 -35.46
CA MET A 64 0.72 28.90 -36.92
C MET A 64 -0.53 28.38 -37.64
N PHE A 65 -1.17 27.35 -37.10
CA PHE A 65 -2.41 26.80 -37.64
C PHE A 65 -3.54 27.83 -37.61
N GLU A 66 -3.75 28.51 -36.48
CA GLU A 66 -4.78 29.55 -36.35
C GLU A 66 -4.53 30.71 -37.33
N THR A 67 -3.28 31.17 -37.43
CA THR A 67 -2.92 32.24 -38.36
C THR A 67 -3.19 31.85 -39.81
N MET A 68 -2.76 30.64 -40.22
CA MET A 68 -3.00 30.13 -41.57
C MET A 68 -4.50 29.91 -41.85
N SER A 69 -5.26 29.47 -40.84
CA SER A 69 -6.72 29.34 -40.94
C SER A 69 -7.39 30.68 -41.25
N VAL A 70 -7.02 31.74 -40.53
CA VAL A 70 -7.55 33.09 -40.75
C VAL A 70 -7.16 33.61 -42.14
N GLU A 71 -5.93 33.39 -42.58
CA GLU A 71 -5.48 33.78 -43.92
C GLU A 71 -6.29 33.08 -45.03
N ILE A 72 -6.54 31.76 -44.90
CA ILE A 72 -7.35 31.00 -45.86
C ILE A 72 -8.80 31.49 -45.85
N GLU A 73 -9.38 31.76 -44.68
CA GLU A 73 -10.73 32.33 -44.57
C GLU A 73 -10.84 33.70 -45.27
N GLN A 74 -9.81 34.54 -45.13
CA GLN A 74 -9.76 35.83 -45.83
C GLN A 74 -9.63 35.66 -47.36
N LEU A 75 -8.84 34.68 -47.83
CA LEU A 75 -8.72 34.39 -49.25
C LEU A 75 -10.01 33.82 -49.83
N LEU A 76 -10.68 32.91 -49.12
CA LEU A 76 -12.01 32.41 -49.48
C LEU A 76 -13.02 33.55 -49.57
N ALA A 77 -13.06 34.45 -48.58
CA ALA A 77 -13.95 35.61 -48.59
C ALA A 77 -13.68 36.55 -49.78
N LYS A 78 -12.40 36.79 -50.12
CA LYS A 78 -12.03 37.57 -51.31
C LYS A 78 -12.49 36.90 -52.60
N LEU A 79 -12.29 35.58 -52.74
CA LEU A 79 -12.69 34.82 -53.93
C LEU A 79 -14.22 34.80 -54.08
N THR A 80 -14.96 34.64 -52.98
CA THR A 80 -16.42 34.80 -52.95
C THR A 80 -16.82 36.17 -53.48
N GLY A 81 -16.21 37.24 -52.97
CA GLY A 81 -16.51 38.61 -53.43
C GLY A 81 -16.19 38.85 -54.91
N VAL A 82 -15.16 38.21 -55.47
CA VAL A 82 -14.86 38.27 -56.91
C VAL A 82 -15.89 37.47 -57.71
N ASN A 83 -16.31 36.29 -57.23
CA ASN A 83 -17.38 35.49 -57.84
C ASN A 83 -18.72 36.21 -57.83
N ASP A 84 -19.04 36.97 -56.78
CA ASP A 84 -20.26 37.78 -56.70
C ASP A 84 -20.24 38.93 -57.71
N LYS A 85 -19.10 39.62 -57.87
CA LYS A 85 -18.92 40.64 -58.93
C LYS A 85 -19.01 40.06 -60.33
N MET A 86 -18.48 38.85 -60.54
CA MET A 86 -18.65 38.12 -61.79
C MET A 86 -20.12 37.76 -62.03
N ALA A 87 -20.85 37.35 -60.98
CA ALA A 87 -22.27 37.06 -61.07
C ALA A 87 -23.09 38.29 -61.46
N GLU A 88 -22.84 39.42 -60.80
CA GLU A 88 -23.45 40.72 -61.11
C GLU A 88 -23.19 41.16 -62.56
N TYR A 89 -21.94 40.97 -63.03
CA TYR A 89 -21.60 41.26 -64.43
C TYR A 89 -22.43 40.41 -65.41
N THR A 90 -22.62 39.13 -65.10
CA THR A 90 -23.36 38.21 -65.97
C THR A 90 -24.89 38.35 -65.91
N SER A 91 -25.44 38.85 -64.79
CA SER A 91 -26.87 39.14 -64.64
C SER A 91 -27.28 40.49 -65.24
N SER A 92 -26.32 41.28 -65.71
CA SER A 92 -26.59 42.53 -66.43
C SER A 92 -27.35 42.25 -67.75
N PRO A 93 -28.54 42.87 -67.98
CA PRO A 93 -29.41 42.60 -69.14
C PRO A 93 -28.73 42.76 -70.50
N ALA A 94 -27.67 43.57 -70.58
CA ALA A 94 -26.89 43.77 -71.80
C ALA A 94 -25.99 42.57 -72.18
N VAL A 95 -25.70 41.68 -71.24
CA VAL A 95 -24.74 40.56 -71.37
C VAL A 95 -25.43 39.19 -71.34
N THR A 96 -26.60 39.09 -70.66
CA THR A 96 -27.32 37.85 -70.40
C THR A 96 -27.83 37.13 -71.66
N SER A 97 -28.13 37.85 -72.76
CA SER A 97 -28.79 37.24 -73.93
C SER A 97 -27.87 36.45 -74.88
N LEU A 98 -26.54 36.52 -74.73
CA LEU A 98 -25.61 36.01 -75.76
C LEU A 98 -24.47 35.09 -75.28
N ASN A 99 -24.32 34.83 -73.97
CA ASN A 99 -23.05 34.30 -73.46
C ASN A 99 -23.17 33.10 -72.50
N ALA A 100 -23.65 31.96 -73.03
CA ALA A 100 -23.58 30.65 -72.34
C ALA A 100 -22.16 30.32 -71.84
N ALA A 101 -21.12 30.75 -72.56
CA ALA A 101 -19.73 30.58 -72.17
C ALA A 101 -19.34 31.37 -70.89
N LEU A 102 -19.86 32.59 -70.69
CA LEU A 102 -19.64 33.34 -69.45
C LEU A 102 -20.33 32.67 -68.27
N MET A 103 -21.57 32.22 -68.45
CA MET A 103 -22.33 31.49 -67.43
C MET A 103 -21.60 30.22 -66.99
N HIS A 104 -21.12 29.42 -67.95
CA HIS A 104 -20.34 28.22 -67.65
C HIS A 104 -19.01 28.53 -66.94
N THR A 105 -18.33 29.61 -67.33
CA THR A 105 -17.10 30.04 -66.67
C THR A 105 -17.35 30.46 -65.22
N LEU A 106 -18.39 31.24 -64.95
CA LEU A 106 -18.80 31.61 -63.60
C LEU A 106 -19.17 30.38 -62.77
N GLN A 107 -19.93 29.45 -63.35
CA GLN A 107 -20.30 28.21 -62.66
C GLN A 107 -19.05 27.43 -62.22
N ARG A 108 -18.06 27.28 -63.11
CA ARG A 108 -16.79 26.63 -62.77
C ARG A 108 -16.07 27.32 -61.60
N HIS A 109 -16.01 28.66 -61.59
CA HIS A 109 -15.39 29.39 -60.47
C HIS A 109 -16.16 29.22 -59.15
N ARG A 110 -17.48 29.03 -59.20
CA ARG A 110 -18.29 28.69 -58.00
C ARG A 110 -18.03 27.27 -57.51
N ASP A 111 -17.97 26.31 -58.42
CA ASP A 111 -17.70 24.91 -58.09
C ASP A 111 -16.30 24.79 -57.44
N ILE A 112 -15.28 25.44 -58.04
CA ILE A 112 -13.91 25.49 -57.49
C ILE A 112 -13.89 26.14 -56.10
N LEU A 113 -14.57 27.27 -55.90
CA LEU A 113 -14.68 27.92 -54.58
C LEU A 113 -15.33 26.98 -53.54
N GLN A 114 -16.35 26.23 -53.94
CA GLN A 114 -17.02 25.27 -53.07
C GLN A 114 -16.09 24.12 -52.68
N ASP A 115 -15.36 23.55 -53.65
CA ASP A 115 -14.38 22.48 -53.40
C ASP A 115 -13.30 22.93 -52.42
N TYR A 116 -12.76 24.13 -52.62
CA TYR A 116 -11.77 24.71 -51.73
C TYR A 116 -12.31 24.97 -50.32
N THR A 117 -13.53 25.48 -50.23
CA THR A 117 -14.20 25.69 -48.94
C THR A 117 -14.39 24.36 -48.23
N HIS A 118 -14.79 23.31 -48.94
CA HIS A 118 -14.97 21.98 -48.38
C HIS A 118 -13.66 21.39 -47.86
N GLU A 119 -12.60 21.42 -48.67
CA GLU A 119 -11.28 20.90 -48.28
C GLU A 119 -10.67 21.67 -47.09
N PHE A 120 -10.88 22.98 -47.02
CA PHE A 120 -10.50 23.79 -45.86
C PHE A 120 -11.18 23.30 -44.58
N HIS A 121 -12.51 23.20 -44.58
CA HIS A 121 -13.29 22.80 -43.41
C HIS A 121 -12.97 21.35 -42.99
N LYS A 122 -12.80 20.44 -43.95
CA LYS A 122 -12.39 19.06 -43.70
C LYS A 122 -11.03 18.99 -43.02
N THR A 123 -10.04 19.73 -43.53
CA THR A 123 -8.70 19.78 -42.93
C THR A 123 -8.74 20.41 -41.53
N LYS A 124 -9.53 21.49 -41.37
CA LYS A 124 -9.70 22.18 -40.09
C LYS A 124 -10.36 21.29 -39.02
N ALA A 125 -11.42 20.59 -39.40
CA ALA A 125 -12.11 19.63 -38.52
C ALA A 125 -11.20 18.48 -38.10
N ASN A 126 -10.38 17.95 -39.02
CA ASN A 126 -9.40 16.92 -38.71
C ASN A 126 -8.39 17.40 -37.65
N PHE A 127 -7.81 18.58 -37.83
CA PHE A 127 -6.89 19.16 -36.86
C PHE A 127 -7.53 19.32 -35.48
N LEU A 128 -8.74 19.89 -35.40
CA LEU A 128 -9.45 20.07 -34.14
C LEU A 128 -9.74 18.73 -33.44
N ALA A 129 -10.11 17.69 -34.19
CA ALA A 129 -10.32 16.35 -33.64
C ALA A 129 -9.02 15.74 -33.08
N ILE A 130 -7.89 15.99 -33.74
CA ILE A 130 -6.57 15.54 -33.26
C ILE A 130 -6.18 16.31 -31.98
N ARG A 131 -6.42 17.62 -31.94
CA ARG A 131 -6.15 18.48 -30.78
C ARG A 131 -7.03 18.11 -29.59
N GLU A 132 -8.34 17.93 -29.78
CA GLU A 132 -9.26 17.52 -28.71
C GLU A 132 -8.85 16.16 -28.12
N ARG A 133 -8.44 15.23 -28.98
CA ARG A 133 -7.87 13.96 -28.54
C ARG A 133 -6.60 14.15 -27.72
N GLU A 134 -5.78 15.15 -28.02
CA GLU A 134 -4.61 15.49 -27.22
C GLU A 134 -5.00 16.07 -25.87
N ASP A 135 -5.91 17.04 -25.81
CA ASP A 135 -6.35 17.64 -24.54
C ASP A 135 -6.88 16.57 -23.57
N LEU A 136 -7.67 15.63 -24.09
CA LEU A 136 -8.18 14.49 -23.33
C LEU A 136 -7.05 13.57 -22.83
N LEU A 137 -6.08 13.23 -23.68
CA LEU A 137 -4.95 12.35 -23.30
C LEU A 137 -3.91 13.06 -22.43
N GLY A 138 -3.76 14.36 -22.57
CA GLY A 138 -2.91 15.22 -21.74
C GLY A 138 -3.44 15.26 -20.31
N SER A 139 -4.76 15.38 -20.13
CA SER A 139 -5.40 15.25 -18.81
C SER A 139 -5.13 13.88 -18.20
N VAL A 140 -5.36 12.80 -18.93
CA VAL A 140 -5.13 11.43 -18.43
C VAL A 140 -3.66 11.21 -18.08
N ARG A 141 -2.71 11.67 -18.89
CA ARG A 141 -1.27 11.59 -18.56
C ARG A 141 -0.92 12.39 -17.32
N LYS A 142 -1.48 13.59 -17.16
CA LYS A 142 -1.28 14.43 -15.98
C LYS A 142 -1.89 13.80 -14.73
N ASP A 143 -3.04 13.14 -14.84
CA ASP A 143 -3.67 12.43 -13.73
C ASP A 143 -2.86 11.18 -13.34
N ILE A 144 -2.36 10.42 -14.34
CA ILE A 144 -1.45 9.28 -14.13
C ILE A 144 -0.15 9.74 -13.49
N GLU A 145 0.44 10.83 -13.98
CA GLU A 145 1.64 11.43 -13.41
C GLU A 145 1.34 11.93 -11.99
N THR A 146 0.22 12.60 -11.74
CA THR A 146 -0.15 13.06 -10.39
C THR A 146 -0.36 11.89 -9.43
N TYR A 147 -0.90 10.76 -9.91
CA TYR A 147 -1.00 9.53 -9.12
C TYR A 147 0.40 8.93 -8.83
N LYS A 148 1.28 8.89 -9.84
CA LYS A 148 2.64 8.35 -9.73
C LYS A 148 3.58 9.24 -8.92
N SER A 149 3.54 10.55 -9.12
CA SER A 149 4.31 11.60 -8.45
C SER A 149 3.74 11.95 -7.07
N GLY A 150 2.42 11.77 -6.89
CA GLY A 150 1.75 11.85 -5.60
C GLY A 150 2.32 10.87 -4.57
N SER A 151 2.96 9.79 -5.03
CA SER A 151 3.79 8.86 -4.24
C SER A 151 4.84 9.55 -3.35
N GLY A 152 5.32 10.76 -3.70
CA GLY A 152 6.43 11.41 -2.98
C GLY A 152 6.08 12.20 -1.72
N VAL A 153 4.95 12.92 -1.67
CA VAL A 153 4.69 13.90 -0.59
C VAL A 153 3.28 13.77 0.02
N ASN A 154 2.23 13.65 -0.79
CA ASN A 154 0.85 13.54 -0.29
C ASN A 154 0.47 12.07 -0.01
N ASN A 155 0.93 11.13 -0.84
CA ASN A 155 0.76 9.71 -0.62
C ASN A 155 1.65 9.21 0.51
N ARG A 156 2.80 9.83 0.80
CA ARG A 156 3.60 9.43 1.97
C ARG A 156 2.81 9.56 3.27
N ARG A 157 2.00 10.62 3.40
CA ARG A 157 1.11 10.81 4.55
C ARG A 157 -0.05 9.80 4.54
N THR A 158 -0.69 9.58 3.39
CA THR A 158 -1.79 8.61 3.26
C THR A 158 -1.34 7.16 3.44
N GLU A 159 -0.21 6.75 2.85
CA GLU A 159 0.41 5.43 3.05
C GLU A 159 0.88 5.25 4.49
N LEU A 160 1.40 6.30 5.14
CA LEU A 160 1.76 6.23 6.55
C LEU A 160 0.52 5.98 7.42
N PHE A 161 -0.59 6.67 7.15
CA PHE A 161 -1.87 6.43 7.84
C PHE A 161 -2.45 5.03 7.55
N LEU A 162 -2.36 4.55 6.30
CA LEU A 162 -2.82 3.20 5.95
C LEU A 162 -1.97 2.13 6.63
N LYS A 163 -0.65 2.32 6.66
CA LYS A 163 0.28 1.44 7.37
C LYS A 163 0.06 1.47 8.88
N GLU A 164 -0.18 2.65 9.45
CA GLU A 164 -0.54 2.80 10.86
C GLU A 164 -1.86 2.08 11.17
N HIS A 165 -2.86 2.19 10.30
CA HIS A 165 -4.13 1.50 10.44
C HIS A 165 -3.96 -0.03 10.38
N GLU A 166 -3.08 -0.54 9.52
CA GLU A 166 -2.73 -1.96 9.48
C GLU A 166 -2.02 -2.41 10.76
N HIS A 167 -1.08 -1.61 11.29
CA HIS A 167 -0.42 -1.87 12.57
C HIS A 167 -1.40 -1.84 13.74
N LEU A 168 -2.34 -0.89 13.78
CA LEU A 168 -3.40 -0.83 14.78
C LEU A 168 -4.28 -2.07 14.73
N ARG A 169 -4.70 -2.48 13.53
CA ARG A 169 -5.50 -3.70 13.36
C ARG A 169 -4.75 -4.96 13.78
N ASN A 170 -3.44 -5.03 13.56
CA ASN A 170 -2.62 -6.13 14.04
C ASN A 170 -2.45 -6.09 15.56
N SER A 171 -2.28 -4.90 16.15
CA SER A 171 -2.21 -4.70 17.59
C SER A 171 -3.52 -5.08 18.28
N ASP A 172 -4.67 -4.78 17.68
CA ASP A 172 -5.99 -5.11 18.21
C ASP A 172 -6.19 -6.62 18.34
N ARG A 173 -5.77 -7.39 17.32
CA ARG A 173 -5.78 -8.86 17.37
C ARG A 173 -4.85 -9.42 18.44
N LEU A 174 -3.65 -8.86 18.57
CA LEU A 174 -2.71 -9.27 19.62
C LEU A 174 -3.26 -8.94 21.01
N MET A 175 -3.96 -7.82 21.17
CA MET A 175 -4.64 -7.47 22.40
C MET A 175 -5.74 -8.48 22.74
N ASP A 176 -6.59 -8.85 21.79
CA ASP A 176 -7.60 -9.91 21.98
C ASP A 176 -6.97 -11.24 22.40
N ASP A 177 -5.86 -11.63 21.79
CA ASP A 177 -5.12 -12.84 22.16
C ASP A 177 -4.56 -12.75 23.60
N THR A 178 -3.99 -11.60 23.98
CA THR A 178 -3.50 -11.41 25.37
C THR A 178 -4.64 -11.39 26.38
N ILE A 179 -5.82 -10.85 26.04
CA ILE A 179 -7.01 -10.88 26.87
C ILE A 179 -7.47 -12.33 27.04
N SER A 180 -7.50 -13.10 25.96
CA SER A 180 -7.83 -14.53 26.01
C SER A 180 -6.85 -15.33 26.89
N ILE A 181 -5.54 -15.12 26.73
CA ILE A 181 -4.51 -15.78 27.56
C ILE A 181 -4.63 -15.36 29.03
N ALA A 182 -4.89 -14.08 29.31
CA ALA A 182 -5.10 -13.58 30.66
C ALA A 182 -6.37 -14.15 31.29
N MET A 183 -7.47 -14.28 30.53
CA MET A 183 -8.70 -14.92 30.99
C MET A 183 -8.49 -16.41 31.29
N ALA A 184 -7.82 -17.14 30.39
CA ALA A 184 -7.47 -18.55 30.60
C ALA A 184 -6.55 -18.73 31.83
N THR A 185 -5.60 -17.82 32.03
CA THR A 185 -4.71 -17.84 33.19
C THR A 185 -5.47 -17.54 34.49
N LYS A 186 -6.38 -16.56 34.48
CA LYS A 186 -7.25 -16.23 35.61
C LYS A 186 -8.15 -17.42 35.98
N GLU A 187 -8.72 -18.09 35.00
CA GLU A 187 -9.53 -19.29 35.20
C GLU A 187 -8.68 -20.42 35.80
N ASN A 188 -7.50 -20.69 35.25
CA ASN A 188 -6.58 -21.70 35.77
C ASN A 188 -6.13 -21.37 37.21
N MET A 189 -5.83 -20.10 37.52
CA MET A 189 -5.45 -19.67 38.88
C MET A 189 -6.61 -19.79 39.87
N THR A 190 -7.84 -19.52 39.43
CA THR A 190 -9.04 -19.71 40.25
C THR A 190 -9.29 -21.20 40.53
N SER A 191 -9.12 -22.05 39.52
CA SER A 191 -9.17 -23.52 39.67
C SER A 191 -8.07 -24.03 40.62
N GLN A 192 -6.83 -23.54 40.46
CA GLN A 192 -5.71 -23.85 41.38
C GLN A 192 -6.00 -23.40 42.82
N ARG A 193 -6.65 -22.26 43.04
CA ARG A 193 -7.09 -21.83 44.37
C ARG A 193 -8.08 -22.81 44.99
N GLY A 194 -9.00 -23.36 44.19
CA GLY A 194 -9.90 -24.44 44.61
C GLY A 194 -9.12 -25.70 45.01
N MET A 195 -8.14 -26.10 44.21
CA MET A 195 -7.27 -27.24 44.49
C MET A 195 -6.44 -27.04 45.76
N LEU A 196 -5.79 -25.88 45.94
CA LEU A 196 -5.02 -25.55 47.14
C LEU A 196 -5.90 -25.53 48.39
N LYS A 197 -7.13 -25.02 48.30
CA LYS A 197 -8.10 -25.09 49.42
C LYS A 197 -8.47 -26.54 49.75
N SER A 198 -8.60 -27.41 48.75
CA SER A 198 -8.85 -28.84 48.96
C SER A 198 -7.65 -29.54 49.63
N ILE A 199 -6.42 -29.19 49.23
CA ILE A 199 -5.19 -29.67 49.85
C ILE A 199 -5.11 -29.17 51.29
N GLN A 200 -5.34 -27.88 51.54
CA GLN A 200 -5.35 -27.30 52.88
C GLN A 200 -6.39 -27.97 53.79
N SER A 201 -7.58 -28.30 53.27
CA SER A 201 -8.59 -29.07 54.01
C SER A 201 -8.12 -30.49 54.35
N ARG A 202 -7.50 -31.20 53.39
CA ARG A 202 -6.91 -32.54 53.63
C ARG A 202 -5.76 -32.48 54.62
N VAL A 203 -4.86 -31.50 54.50
CA VAL A 203 -3.74 -31.27 55.42
C VAL A 203 -4.25 -30.94 56.81
N ASN A 204 -5.26 -30.08 56.96
CA ASN A 204 -5.90 -29.82 58.26
C ASN A 204 -6.54 -31.08 58.84
N THR A 205 -7.18 -31.90 58.00
CA THR A 205 -7.73 -33.20 58.43
C THR A 205 -6.63 -34.13 58.92
N LEU A 206 -5.47 -34.15 58.25
CA LEU A 206 -4.30 -34.94 58.64
C LEU A 206 -3.64 -34.39 59.91
N ALA A 207 -3.50 -33.06 60.04
CA ALA A 207 -3.03 -32.36 61.22
C ALA A 207 -3.88 -32.68 62.45
N ASN A 208 -5.20 -32.78 62.29
CA ASN A 208 -6.11 -33.22 63.36
C ASN A 208 -5.94 -34.70 63.74
N ARG A 209 -5.37 -35.53 62.85
CA ARG A 209 -5.08 -36.97 63.11
C ARG A 209 -3.66 -37.20 63.67
N PHE A 210 -2.71 -36.31 63.42
CA PHE A 210 -1.36 -36.37 63.98
C PHE A 210 -1.29 -36.43 65.53
N PRO A 211 -2.07 -35.69 66.32
CA PRO A 211 -2.06 -35.83 67.78
C PRO A 211 -2.59 -37.20 68.25
N ALA A 212 -3.43 -37.87 67.46
CA ALA A 212 -3.87 -39.25 67.72
C ALA A 212 -2.74 -40.26 67.44
N ILE A 213 -1.95 -40.04 66.38
CA ILE A 213 -0.76 -40.86 66.05
C ILE A 213 0.34 -40.65 67.10
N ASN A 214 0.55 -39.42 67.58
CA ASN A 214 1.51 -39.16 68.66
C ASN A 214 1.07 -39.81 69.99
N ASN A 215 -0.24 -39.91 70.26
CA ASN A 215 -0.74 -40.70 71.40
C ASN A 215 -0.44 -42.20 71.25
N LEU A 216 -0.56 -42.75 70.04
CA LEU A 216 -0.17 -44.14 69.76
C LEU A 216 1.35 -44.36 69.90
N ILE A 217 2.16 -43.43 69.38
CA ILE A 217 3.63 -43.51 69.47
C ILE A 217 4.11 -43.36 70.93
N GLN A 218 3.48 -42.47 71.71
CA GLN A 218 3.76 -42.31 73.14
C GLN A 218 3.38 -43.57 73.93
N ARG A 219 2.22 -44.18 73.64
CA ARG A 219 1.81 -45.44 74.29
C ARG A 219 2.79 -46.59 73.99
N ILE A 220 3.34 -46.64 72.78
CA ILE A 220 4.36 -47.64 72.40
C ILE A 220 5.69 -47.38 73.13
N ASN A 221 6.17 -46.13 73.17
CA ASN A 221 7.43 -45.80 73.84
C ASN A 221 7.36 -45.95 75.37
N LEU A 222 6.20 -45.72 76.00
CA LEU A 222 6.02 -45.93 77.43
C LEU A 222 6.14 -47.41 77.82
N ARG A 223 5.66 -48.34 76.99
CA ARG A 223 5.80 -49.78 77.27
C ARG A 223 7.28 -50.20 77.24
N LYS A 224 8.04 -49.74 76.25
CA LYS A 224 9.49 -50.03 76.09
C LYS A 224 10.33 -49.41 77.22
N ARG A 225 9.95 -48.24 77.73
CA ARG A 225 10.66 -47.54 78.82
C ARG A 225 10.48 -48.23 80.18
N ARG A 226 9.32 -48.82 80.45
CA ARG A 226 9.10 -49.61 81.68
C ARG A 226 9.98 -50.85 81.71
N ASP A 227 10.07 -51.58 80.61
CA ASP A 227 10.86 -52.81 80.56
C ASP A 227 12.37 -52.52 80.78
N SER A 228 12.87 -51.42 80.23
CA SER A 228 14.26 -50.98 80.43
C SER A 228 14.54 -50.48 81.86
N LEU A 229 13.58 -49.81 82.52
CA LEU A 229 13.71 -49.39 83.92
C LEU A 229 13.74 -50.58 84.89
N ILE A 230 12.89 -51.58 84.65
CA ILE A 230 12.88 -52.81 85.45
C ILE A 230 14.22 -53.54 85.28
N LEU A 231 14.70 -53.72 84.05
CA LEU A 231 15.98 -54.37 83.78
C LEU A 231 17.16 -53.63 84.43
N GLY A 232 17.21 -52.30 84.29
CA GLY A 232 18.26 -51.47 84.91
C GLY A 232 18.23 -51.49 86.44
N GLY A 233 17.02 -51.52 87.04
CA GLY A 233 16.85 -51.62 88.49
C GLY A 233 17.35 -52.94 89.06
N VAL A 234 17.08 -54.06 88.38
CA VAL A 234 17.59 -55.39 88.79
C VAL A 234 19.11 -55.41 88.73
N ILE A 235 19.71 -54.92 87.65
CA ILE A 235 21.18 -54.87 87.49
C ILE A 235 21.80 -53.99 88.58
N GLY A 236 21.24 -52.81 88.84
CA GLY A 236 21.73 -51.89 89.86
C GLY A 236 21.62 -52.43 91.29
N ILE A 237 20.52 -53.11 91.62
CA ILE A 237 20.38 -53.79 92.92
C ILE A 237 21.41 -54.90 93.06
N CYS A 238 21.62 -55.72 92.02
CA CYS A 238 22.62 -56.77 92.04
C CYS A 238 24.04 -56.22 92.22
N THR A 239 24.40 -55.11 91.57
CA THR A 239 25.74 -54.51 91.73
C THR A 239 25.92 -53.85 93.10
N VAL A 240 24.91 -53.18 93.65
CA VAL A 240 24.98 -52.61 95.01
C VAL A 240 25.09 -53.70 96.05
N LEU A 241 24.33 -54.79 95.94
CA LEU A 241 24.43 -55.94 96.83
C LEU A 241 25.83 -56.56 96.77
N LEU A 242 26.36 -56.82 95.56
CA LEU A 242 27.73 -57.33 95.38
C LEU A 242 28.79 -56.39 95.98
N CYS A 243 28.66 -55.08 95.77
CA CYS A 243 29.59 -54.09 96.31
C CYS A 243 29.50 -53.99 97.84
N SER A 244 28.29 -54.04 98.39
CA SER A 244 28.05 -54.00 99.84
C SER A 244 28.59 -55.26 100.51
N THR A 245 28.41 -56.44 99.90
CA THR A 245 29.04 -57.68 100.39
C THR A 245 30.57 -57.59 100.31
N LEU A 246 31.14 -56.99 99.26
CA LEU A 246 32.58 -56.78 99.17
C LEU A 246 33.12 -55.80 100.22
N SER A 247 32.36 -54.78 100.62
CA SER A 247 32.84 -53.73 101.53
C SER A 247 32.70 -54.11 103.02
N THR A 248 31.92 -55.13 103.35
CA THR A 248 31.68 -55.54 104.76
C THR A 248 32.72 -56.56 105.24
N ASP A 249 33.36 -57.30 104.32
CA ASP A 249 34.48 -58.18 104.63
C ASP A 249 35.82 -57.40 104.60
N GLY A 250 35.99 -56.55 105.62
CA GLY A 250 37.30 -56.04 106.02
C GLY A 250 38.17 -57.20 106.49
N GLY A 251 38.84 -57.89 105.57
CA GLY A 251 39.80 -58.94 105.92
C GLY A 251 39.96 -60.09 104.94
N GLN A 252 39.96 -59.86 103.62
CA GLN A 252 40.70 -60.70 102.67
C GLN A 252 40.88 -60.00 101.32
N CYS A 253 41.95 -59.22 101.28
CA CYS A 253 42.96 -59.14 100.21
C CYS A 253 42.51 -59.42 98.76
N CYS A 254 42.45 -58.33 97.99
CA CYS A 254 43.41 -58.05 96.92
C CYS A 254 43.63 -59.04 95.75
N GLU A 255 42.93 -60.16 95.60
CA GLU A 255 43.05 -61.02 94.39
C GLU A 255 41.99 -60.76 93.30
N GLY A 256 40.82 -60.20 93.62
CA GLY A 256 39.73 -60.04 92.64
C GLY A 256 39.92 -58.95 91.57
N ILE A 257 40.83 -57.99 91.78
CA ILE A 257 41.07 -56.89 90.83
C ILE A 257 41.93 -57.35 89.63
N VAL A 258 42.74 -58.41 89.80
CA VAL A 258 43.56 -58.95 88.70
C VAL A 258 42.68 -59.75 87.72
N THR A 259 41.66 -60.45 88.21
CA THR A 259 40.74 -61.23 87.35
C THR A 259 39.81 -60.36 86.50
N LEU A 260 39.36 -59.21 87.02
CA LEU A 260 38.57 -58.24 86.26
C LEU A 260 39.37 -57.54 85.16
N ARG A 261 40.68 -57.29 85.39
CA ARG A 261 41.56 -56.73 84.35
C ARG A 261 41.90 -57.77 83.26
N TRP A 262 42.01 -59.05 83.62
CA TRP A 262 42.19 -60.13 82.63
C TRP A 262 40.93 -60.36 81.78
N CYS A 263 39.73 -60.29 82.38
CA CYS A 263 38.48 -60.47 81.65
C CYS A 263 38.16 -59.28 80.71
N HIS A 264 38.48 -58.04 81.09
CA HIS A 264 38.30 -56.87 80.22
C HIS A 264 39.30 -56.83 79.05
N GLN A 265 40.50 -57.39 79.19
CA GLN A 265 41.47 -57.47 78.08
C GLN A 265 41.09 -58.57 77.07
N ASN A 266 40.46 -59.66 77.52
CA ASN A 266 40.10 -60.80 76.65
C ASN A 266 38.73 -60.64 75.94
N LEU A 267 37.88 -59.69 76.37
CA LEU A 267 36.61 -59.39 75.70
C LEU A 267 36.75 -58.34 74.57
N ASN A 268 37.96 -57.84 74.32
CA ASN A 268 38.24 -56.83 73.30
C ASN A 268 39.19 -57.37 72.19
N SER A 269 39.37 -58.71 72.15
CA SER A 269 40.23 -59.42 71.21
C SER A 269 39.50 -60.44 70.33
N ASP A 270 38.16 -60.40 70.29
CA ASP A 270 37.30 -61.02 69.26
C ASP A 270 36.30 -60.00 68.72
#